data_AF-A0A8J8D7Q7-F1
#
_entry.id   AF-A0A8J8D7Q7-F1
#
_cell.length_a   1.000
_cell.length_b   1.000
_cell.length_c   1.000
_cell.angle_alpha   90.00
_cell.angle_beta   90.00
_cell.angle_gamma   90.00
#
_symmetry.space_group_name_H-M   'P 1'
#
loop_
_entity.id
_entity.type
_entity.pdbx_description
1 polymer ?
#
loop_
_entity_poly.entity_id
_entity_poly.type
_entity_poly.pdbx_seq_one_letter_code
_entity_poly.pdbx_strand_id
1 'polypeptide(L)'
;MGVEEAKRIVMNHFAGAARRFGFSELYGYIYGALFLAREPMSLAEIAERTGYSLSHVSSALKAMESLGFVVRVKKPGDKRAYYRATRLLKDWRQAAYYNRVLEDVEQMKTNLMKALAELEGEEGEEVEFIRESIEFALRRNELAERIIRYLLSHDDEEVLERLVECLESEKR
;
A
#
# COMPACT_ATOMS: atom_id res chain seq x y z
N MET A 1 -15.19 2.49 -31.69
CA MET A 1 -13.74 2.79 -31.71
C MET A 1 -13.28 3.50 -30.44
N GLY A 2 -13.86 4.64 -30.05
CA GLY A 2 -13.38 5.42 -28.88
C GLY A 2 -13.39 4.69 -27.53
N VAL A 3 -14.40 3.86 -27.24
CA VAL A 3 -14.48 3.12 -25.97
C VAL A 3 -13.35 2.10 -25.81
N GLU A 4 -13.04 1.35 -26.88
CA GLU A 4 -11.99 0.33 -26.82
C GLU A 4 -10.60 0.97 -26.71
N GLU A 5 -10.40 2.08 -27.41
CA GLU A 5 -9.19 2.88 -27.29
C GLU A 5 -9.03 3.46 -25.87
N ALA A 6 -10.11 3.97 -25.25
CA ALA A 6 -10.08 4.45 -23.88
C ALA A 6 -9.68 3.35 -22.89
N LYS A 7 -10.23 2.13 -23.02
CA LYS A 7 -9.81 0.99 -22.20
C LYS A 7 -8.32 0.68 -22.40
N ARG A 8 -7.85 0.66 -23.65
CA ARG A 8 -6.44 0.38 -23.99
C ARG A 8 -5.50 1.40 -23.35
N ILE A 9 -5.85 2.69 -23.39
CA ILE A 9 -5.08 3.77 -22.76
C ILE A 9 -4.98 3.54 -21.25
N VAL A 10 -6.10 3.27 -20.58
CA VAL A 10 -6.14 3.01 -19.14
C VAL A 10 -5.32 1.76 -18.76
N MET A 11 -5.47 0.67 -19.51
CA MET A 11 -4.71 -0.57 -19.31
C MET A 11 -3.20 -0.35 -19.42
N ASN A 12 -2.77 0.35 -20.48
CA ASN A 12 -1.35 0.67 -20.69
C ASN A 12 -0.81 1.64 -19.64
N HIS A 13 -1.63 2.58 -19.17
CA HIS A 13 -1.23 3.47 -18.08
C HIS A 13 -0.91 2.68 -16.82
N PHE A 14 -1.81 1.78 -16.39
CA PHE A 14 -1.59 0.97 -15.19
C PHE A 14 -0.41 0.00 -15.36
N ALA A 15 -0.23 -0.61 -16.53
CA ALA A 15 0.95 -1.44 -16.82
C ALA A 15 2.26 -0.64 -16.71
N GLY A 16 2.30 0.56 -17.30
CA GLY A 16 3.45 1.46 -17.19
C GLY A 16 3.69 1.95 -15.76
N ALA A 17 2.63 2.21 -14.99
CA ALA A 17 2.73 2.57 -13.58
C ALA A 17 3.32 1.43 -12.76
N ALA A 18 2.81 0.21 -12.91
CA ALA A 18 3.33 -0.98 -12.24
C ALA A 18 4.85 -1.11 -12.48
N ARG A 19 5.29 -0.98 -13.73
CA ARG A 19 6.72 -1.02 -14.09
C ARG A 19 7.54 0.08 -13.39
N ARG A 20 7.05 1.32 -13.35
CA ARG A 20 7.75 2.45 -12.67
C ARG A 20 7.91 2.24 -11.17
N PHE A 21 6.99 1.52 -10.54
CA PHE A 21 7.06 1.16 -9.13
C PHE A 21 7.72 -0.22 -8.88
N GLY A 22 8.38 -0.80 -9.88
CA GLY A 22 9.13 -2.05 -9.74
C GLY A 22 8.29 -3.34 -9.76
N PHE A 23 7.00 -3.25 -10.11
CA PHE A 23 6.12 -4.40 -10.27
C PHE A 23 6.11 -4.91 -11.72
N SER A 24 5.68 -6.16 -11.90
CA SER A 24 5.39 -6.72 -13.23
C SER A 24 4.27 -5.94 -13.92
N GLU A 25 4.38 -5.73 -15.23
CA GLU A 25 3.30 -5.11 -16.03
C GLU A 25 1.98 -5.85 -15.92
N LEU A 26 2.04 -7.17 -15.68
CA LEU A 26 0.86 -7.99 -15.44
C LEU A 26 0.02 -7.45 -14.27
N TYR A 27 0.64 -6.89 -13.23
CA TYR A 27 -0.11 -6.33 -12.10
C TYR A 27 -0.92 -5.11 -12.56
N GLY A 28 -0.31 -4.28 -13.39
CA GLY A 28 -1.00 -3.13 -13.99
C GLY A 28 -2.12 -3.54 -14.94
N TYR A 29 -1.91 -4.57 -15.76
CA TYR A 29 -2.96 -5.09 -16.64
C TYR A 29 -4.12 -5.72 -15.86
N ILE A 30 -3.84 -6.53 -14.83
CA ILE A 30 -4.88 -7.10 -13.96
C ILE A 30 -5.65 -5.97 -13.26
N TYR A 31 -4.93 -5.01 -12.68
CA TYR A 31 -5.54 -3.89 -11.97
C TYR A 31 -6.39 -3.03 -12.91
N GLY A 32 -5.90 -2.69 -14.10
CA GLY A 32 -6.65 -1.95 -15.11
C GLY A 32 -7.90 -2.69 -15.58
N ALA A 33 -7.81 -4.00 -15.76
CA ALA A 33 -8.96 -4.81 -16.18
C ALA A 33 -10.06 -4.80 -15.12
N LEU A 34 -9.68 -4.97 -13.85
CA LEU A 34 -10.58 -4.92 -12.70
C LEU A 34 -11.08 -3.50 -12.41
N PHE A 35 -10.27 -2.47 -12.64
CA PHE A 35 -10.63 -1.06 -12.48
C PHE A 35 -11.76 -0.67 -13.42
N LEU A 36 -11.75 -1.18 -14.66
CA LEU A 36 -12.78 -0.95 -15.67
C LEU A 36 -13.97 -1.92 -15.56
N ALA A 37 -13.89 -2.95 -14.71
CA ALA A 37 -14.94 -3.95 -14.57
C ALA A 37 -16.12 -3.43 -13.74
N ARG A 38 -17.34 -3.64 -14.22
CA ARG A 38 -18.57 -3.33 -13.46
C ARG A 38 -18.80 -4.31 -12.31
N GLU A 39 -18.49 -5.59 -12.55
CA GLU A 39 -18.65 -6.70 -11.62
C GLU A 39 -17.30 -7.33 -11.28
N PRO A 40 -17.15 -7.98 -10.11
CA PRO A 40 -15.97 -8.78 -9.80
C PRO A 40 -15.73 -9.85 -10.87
N MET A 41 -14.48 -10.01 -11.29
CA MET A 41 -14.07 -10.98 -12.31
C MET A 41 -13.42 -12.22 -11.70
N SER A 42 -13.68 -13.38 -12.28
CA SER A 42 -13.01 -14.63 -11.96
C SER A 42 -11.59 -14.69 -12.52
N LEU A 43 -10.78 -15.61 -11.99
CA LEU A 43 -9.42 -15.87 -12.49
C LEU A 43 -9.38 -16.08 -14.01
N ALA A 44 -10.34 -16.85 -14.55
CA ALA A 44 -10.40 -17.16 -15.98
C ALA A 44 -10.70 -15.93 -16.84
N GLU A 45 -11.65 -15.10 -16.41
CA GLU A 45 -11.98 -13.86 -17.11
C GLU A 45 -10.80 -12.88 -17.11
N ILE A 46 -10.03 -12.83 -16.01
CA ILE A 46 -8.83 -11.98 -15.93
C ILE A 46 -7.74 -12.50 -16.87
N ALA A 47 -7.51 -13.82 -16.91
CA ALA A 47 -6.57 -14.44 -17.84
C ALA A 47 -6.92 -14.14 -19.30
N GLU A 48 -8.19 -14.30 -19.67
CA GLU A 48 -8.69 -13.96 -21.00
C GLU A 48 -8.46 -12.48 -21.34
N ARG A 49 -8.80 -11.56 -20.44
CA ARG A 49 -8.66 -10.12 -20.70
C ARG A 49 -7.23 -9.61 -20.78
N THR A 50 -6.34 -10.22 -20.02
CA THR A 50 -4.93 -9.82 -19.97
C THR A 50 -4.09 -10.54 -21.03
N GLY A 51 -4.55 -11.68 -21.54
CA GLY A 51 -3.81 -12.53 -22.47
C GLY A 51 -2.73 -13.40 -21.81
N TYR A 52 -2.67 -13.42 -20.47
CA TYR A 52 -1.70 -14.22 -19.71
C TYR A 52 -2.29 -15.57 -19.30
N SER A 53 -1.43 -16.55 -19.02
CA SER A 53 -1.86 -17.87 -18.58
C SER A 53 -2.57 -17.82 -17.21
N LEU A 54 -3.50 -18.75 -17.00
CA LEU A 54 -4.20 -18.92 -15.72
C LEU A 54 -3.23 -19.04 -14.52
N SER A 55 -2.12 -19.75 -14.70
CA SER A 55 -1.12 -19.92 -13.64
C SER A 55 -0.41 -18.61 -13.31
N HIS A 56 -0.03 -17.83 -14.33
CA HIS A 56 0.66 -16.55 -14.12
C HIS A 56 -0.28 -15.52 -13.48
N VAL A 57 -1.53 -15.44 -13.94
CA VAL A 57 -2.55 -14.59 -13.33
C VAL A 57 -2.87 -15.04 -11.91
N SER A 58 -2.95 -16.34 -11.63
CA SER A 58 -3.19 -16.84 -10.27
C SER A 58 -2.08 -16.45 -9.31
N SER A 59 -0.82 -16.56 -9.73
CA SER A 59 0.32 -16.16 -8.90
C SER A 59 0.34 -14.65 -8.69
N ALA A 60 0.06 -13.86 -9.73
CA ALA A 60 -0.05 -12.42 -9.64
C ALA A 60 -1.17 -11.99 -8.68
N LEU A 61 -2.37 -12.55 -8.81
CA LEU A 61 -3.50 -12.22 -7.93
C LEU A 61 -3.24 -12.54 -6.46
N LYS A 62 -2.57 -13.65 -6.15
CA LYS A 62 -2.18 -13.97 -4.76
C LYS A 62 -1.28 -12.89 -4.15
N ALA A 63 -0.29 -12.44 -4.91
CA ALA A 63 0.62 -11.38 -4.47
C ALA A 63 -0.04 -10.00 -4.45
N MET A 64 -0.87 -9.69 -5.44
CA MET A 64 -1.65 -8.45 -5.46
C MET A 64 -2.66 -8.38 -4.31
N GLU A 65 -3.24 -9.52 -3.91
CA GLU A 65 -4.14 -9.64 -2.74
C GLU A 65 -3.37 -9.37 -1.44
N SER A 66 -2.16 -9.93 -1.26
CA SER A 66 -1.35 -9.64 -0.07
C SER A 66 -0.83 -8.20 -0.03
N LEU A 67 -0.64 -7.59 -1.21
CA LEU A 67 -0.32 -6.18 -1.40
C LEU A 67 -1.57 -5.29 -1.43
N GLY A 68 -2.77 -5.77 -1.10
CA GLY A 68 -3.99 -4.94 -1.03
C GLY A 68 -4.44 -4.29 -2.34
N PHE A 69 -3.84 -4.61 -3.49
CA PHE A 69 -4.19 -4.04 -4.80
C PHE A 69 -5.53 -4.60 -5.31
N VAL A 70 -5.87 -5.81 -4.87
CA VAL A 70 -7.13 -6.47 -5.21
C VAL A 70 -7.74 -7.11 -3.97
N VAL A 71 -9.06 -7.23 -3.96
CA VAL A 71 -9.79 -7.94 -2.91
C VAL A 71 -10.50 -9.14 -3.52
N ARG A 72 -10.33 -10.31 -2.90
CA ARG A 72 -11.09 -11.51 -3.25
C ARG A 72 -12.53 -11.41 -2.76
N VAL A 73 -13.47 -11.71 -3.65
CA VAL A 73 -14.92 -11.71 -3.42
C VAL A 73 -15.45 -13.14 -3.58
N LYS A 74 -16.26 -13.59 -2.62
CA LYS A 74 -17.00 -14.85 -2.72
C LYS A 74 -18.43 -14.55 -3.18
N LYS A 75 -18.93 -15.28 -4.18
CA LYS A 75 -20.33 -15.21 -4.61
C LYS A 75 -21.09 -16.41 -4.04
N PRO A 76 -22.23 -16.22 -3.34
CA PRO A 76 -23.01 -17.33 -2.80
C PRO A 76 -23.37 -18.37 -3.88
N GLY A 77 -23.16 -19.65 -3.59
CA GLY A 77 -23.46 -20.74 -4.52
C GLY A 77 -22.44 -20.97 -5.64
N ASP A 78 -21.45 -20.09 -5.82
CA ASP A 78 -20.36 -20.28 -6.78
C ASP A 78 -19.07 -20.69 -6.06
N LYS A 79 -18.37 -21.69 -6.60
CA LYS A 79 -17.09 -22.19 -6.06
C LYS A 79 -15.89 -21.38 -6.58
N ARG A 80 -16.07 -20.51 -7.58
CA ARG A 80 -15.01 -19.71 -8.18
C ARG A 80 -14.61 -18.54 -7.27
N ALA A 81 -13.31 -18.22 -7.29
CA ALA A 81 -12.80 -16.99 -6.69
C ALA A 81 -12.98 -15.82 -7.67
N TYR A 82 -13.60 -14.74 -7.18
CA TYR A 82 -13.73 -13.48 -7.91
C TYR A 82 -12.85 -12.41 -7.28
N TYR A 83 -12.49 -11.40 -8.06
CA TYR A 83 -11.60 -10.32 -7.63
C TYR A 83 -12.16 -8.98 -8.08
N ARG A 84 -11.91 -7.95 -7.28
CA ARG A 84 -12.15 -6.54 -7.61
C ARG A 84 -10.90 -5.72 -7.33
N ALA A 85 -10.69 -4.66 -8.12
CA ALA A 85 -9.64 -3.70 -7.83
C ALA A 85 -10.02 -2.89 -6.59
N THR A 86 -9.02 -2.61 -5.76
CA THR A 86 -9.14 -1.71 -4.63
C THR A 86 -9.18 -0.27 -5.15
N ARG A 87 -10.37 0.37 -5.20
CA ARG A 87 -10.55 1.63 -5.95
C ARG A 87 -10.26 2.91 -5.17
N LEU A 88 -10.39 2.87 -3.84
CA LEU A 88 -10.12 4.04 -3.02
C LEU A 88 -8.66 4.03 -2.60
N LEU A 89 -8.00 5.18 -2.69
CA LEU A 89 -6.66 5.38 -2.11
C LEU A 89 -6.65 4.92 -0.66
N LYS A 90 -7.70 5.23 0.12
CA LYS A 90 -7.92 4.72 1.48
C LYS A 90 -7.82 3.20 1.60
N ASP A 91 -8.49 2.45 0.73
CA ASP A 91 -8.47 0.99 0.76
C ASP A 91 -7.09 0.43 0.34
N TRP A 92 -6.41 1.09 -0.61
CA TRP A 92 -5.05 0.75 -1.05
C TRP A 92 -4.03 1.03 0.07
N ARG A 93 -4.17 2.18 0.74
CA ARG A 93 -3.36 2.61 1.87
C ARG A 93 -3.48 1.68 3.07
N GLN A 94 -4.72 1.38 3.48
CA GLN A 94 -5.00 0.62 4.70
C GLN A 94 -4.58 -0.85 4.56
N ALA A 95 -4.88 -1.51 3.43
CA ALA A 95 -4.60 -2.94 3.29
C ALA A 95 -3.14 -3.28 2.92
N ALA A 96 -2.44 -2.39 2.20
CA ALA A 96 -1.17 -2.74 1.55
C ALA A 96 0.09 -2.16 2.19
N TYR A 97 0.01 -0.87 2.52
CA TYR A 97 1.20 -0.04 2.73
C TYR A 97 1.30 0.36 4.19
N TYR A 98 0.29 1.06 4.72
CA TYR A 98 0.40 1.65 6.05
C TYR A 98 0.34 0.63 7.18
N ASN A 99 -0.37 -0.49 7.03
CA ASN A 99 -0.31 -1.56 8.04
C ASN A 99 1.10 -2.15 8.16
N ARG A 100 1.79 -2.39 7.03
CA ARG A 100 3.17 -2.87 7.05
C ARG A 100 4.14 -1.82 7.59
N VAL A 101 3.91 -0.54 7.26
CA VAL A 101 4.72 0.54 7.83
C VAL A 101 4.46 0.65 9.34
N LEU A 102 3.23 0.47 9.82
CA LEU A 102 2.93 0.43 11.26
C LEU A 102 3.59 -0.77 11.95
N GLU A 103 3.53 -1.96 11.35
CA GLU A 103 4.22 -3.15 11.85
C GLU A 103 5.74 -2.91 11.94
N ASP A 104 6.36 -2.32 10.91
CA ASP A 104 7.78 -1.97 10.90
C ASP A 104 8.13 -0.91 11.95
N VAL A 105 7.29 0.13 12.08
CA VAL A 105 7.42 1.19 13.09
C VAL A 105 7.40 0.58 14.50
N GLU A 106 6.43 -0.29 14.81
CA GLU A 106 6.34 -0.97 16.11
C GLU A 106 7.53 -1.93 16.35
N GLN A 107 7.98 -2.64 15.31
CA GLN A 107 9.12 -3.54 15.39
C GLN A 107 10.43 -2.78 15.62
N MET A 108 10.62 -1.66 14.94
CA MET A 108 11.77 -0.77 15.11
C MET A 108 11.77 -0.19 16.52
N LYS A 109 10.63 0.31 17.03
CA LYS A 109 10.51 0.78 18.42
C LYS A 109 10.94 -0.31 19.41
N THR A 110 10.44 -1.54 19.24
CA THR A 110 10.78 -2.67 20.09
C THR A 110 12.29 -2.96 20.08
N ASN A 111 12.91 -2.97 18.91
CA ASN A 111 14.34 -3.29 18.78
C ASN A 111 15.23 -2.16 19.31
N LEU A 112 14.87 -0.90 19.08
CA LEU A 112 15.58 0.26 19.60
C LEU A 112 15.50 0.36 21.12
N MET A 113 14.34 0.07 21.72
CA MET A 113 14.21 -0.02 23.17
C MET A 113 15.09 -1.12 23.78
N LYS A 114 15.16 -2.30 23.13
CA LYS A 114 16.07 -3.36 23.55
C LYS A 114 17.53 -2.91 23.45
N ALA A 115 17.91 -2.26 22.36
CA ALA A 115 19.26 -1.74 22.20
C ALA A 115 19.64 -0.71 23.27
N LEU A 116 18.73 0.17 23.68
CA LEU A 116 18.97 1.08 24.81
C LEU A 116 19.18 0.32 26.13
N ALA A 117 18.39 -0.73 26.38
CA ALA A 117 18.53 -1.55 27.58
C ALA A 117 19.91 -2.24 27.67
N GLU A 118 20.47 -2.68 26.53
CA GLU A 118 21.82 -3.26 26.48
C GLU A 118 22.93 -2.23 26.76
N LEU A 119 22.65 -0.92 26.66
CA LEU A 119 23.59 0.17 26.97
C LEU A 119 23.43 0.68 28.42
N GLU A 120 22.56 0.07 29.23
CA GLU A 120 22.40 0.43 30.64
C GLU A 120 23.62 -0.01 31.45
N GLY A 121 24.27 0.95 32.11
CA GLY A 121 25.48 0.70 32.90
C GLY A 121 26.78 0.66 32.11
N GLU A 122 26.72 0.77 30.78
CA GLU A 122 27.87 0.98 29.92
C GLU A 122 28.25 2.48 29.87
N GLU A 123 29.54 2.78 29.85
CA GLU A 123 30.09 4.13 29.81
C GLU A 123 31.13 4.28 28.69
N GLY A 124 31.14 5.44 28.04
CA GLY A 124 32.10 5.76 26.98
C GLY A 124 31.52 6.71 25.94
N GLU A 125 32.40 7.39 25.20
CA GLU A 125 31.99 8.33 24.14
C GLU A 125 31.17 7.63 23.05
N GLU A 126 31.53 6.40 22.70
CA GLU A 126 30.79 5.57 21.74
C GLU A 126 29.39 5.18 22.27
N VAL A 127 29.29 4.82 23.54
CA VAL A 127 28.01 4.47 24.19
C VAL A 127 27.05 5.65 24.16
N GLU A 128 27.54 6.84 24.51
CA GLU A 128 26.72 8.06 24.52
C GLU A 128 26.25 8.43 23.11
N PHE A 129 27.14 8.36 22.11
CA PHE A 129 26.78 8.62 20.72
C PHE A 129 25.70 7.64 20.19
N ILE A 130 25.84 6.35 20.49
CA ILE A 130 24.85 5.34 20.08
C ILE A 130 23.52 5.58 20.80
N ARG A 131 23.54 5.89 22.11
CA ARG A 131 22.35 6.23 22.89
C ARG A 131 21.60 7.41 22.28
N GLU A 132 22.27 8.53 22.02
CA GLU A 132 21.68 9.70 21.38
C GLU A 132 21.08 9.37 19.99
N SER A 133 21.78 8.55 19.22
CA SER A 133 21.34 8.10 17.90
C SER A 133 20.06 7.26 17.97
N ILE A 134 19.98 6.32 18.93
CA ILE A 134 18.79 5.49 19.15
C ILE A 134 17.61 6.34 19.63
N GLU A 135 17.83 7.25 20.57
CA GLU A 135 16.79 8.14 21.06
C GLU A 135 16.24 9.06 19.96
N PHE A 136 17.12 9.58 19.10
CA PHE A 136 16.69 10.35 17.93
C PHE A 136 15.82 9.51 17.00
N ALA A 137 16.24 8.27 16.73
CA ALA A 137 15.47 7.34 15.90
C ALA A 137 14.10 7.00 16.52
N LEU A 138 14.01 6.81 17.85
CA LEU A 138 12.76 6.60 18.57
C LEU A 138 11.81 7.79 18.43
N ARG A 139 12.29 9.03 18.64
CA ARG A 139 11.47 10.24 18.47
C ARG A 139 10.90 10.36 17.05
N ARG A 140 11.72 10.06 16.05
CA ARG A 140 11.30 10.06 14.63
C ARG A 140 10.28 8.95 14.34
N ASN A 141 10.46 7.78 14.92
CA ASN A 141 9.58 6.63 14.77
C ASN A 141 8.19 6.92 15.38
N GLU A 142 8.11 7.52 16.57
CA GLU A 142 6.85 7.93 17.20
C GLU A 142 6.09 8.99 16.38
N LEU A 143 6.80 9.95 15.79
CA LEU A 143 6.17 10.93 14.89
C LEU A 143 5.58 10.23 13.65
N ALA A 144 6.32 9.30 13.05
CA ALA A 144 5.84 8.53 11.90
C ALA A 144 4.59 7.72 12.25
N GLU A 145 4.58 7.04 13.40
CA GLU A 145 3.43 6.30 13.91
C GLU A 145 2.18 7.19 14.00
N ARG A 146 2.32 8.37 14.63
CA ARG A 146 1.21 9.33 14.81
C ARG A 146 0.67 9.85 13.47
N ILE A 147 1.55 10.22 12.54
CA ILE A 147 1.14 10.66 11.20
C ILE A 147 0.36 9.55 10.49
N ILE A 148 0.88 8.33 10.50
CA ILE A 148 0.24 7.20 9.81
C ILE A 148 -1.12 6.87 10.42
N ARG A 149 -1.22 6.78 11.76
CA ARG A 149 -2.50 6.52 12.44
C ARG A 149 -3.52 7.62 12.14
N TYR A 150 -3.08 8.88 12.04
CA TYR A 150 -3.95 9.99 11.63
C TYR A 150 -4.46 9.81 10.19
N LEU A 151 -3.56 9.55 9.24
CA LEU A 151 -3.92 9.32 7.83
C LEU A 151 -4.87 8.12 7.64
N LEU A 152 -4.77 7.10 8.50
CA LEU A 152 -5.64 5.93 8.45
C LEU A 152 -7.01 6.14 9.08
N SER A 153 -7.16 7.12 9.98
CA SER A 153 -8.42 7.37 10.71
C SER A 153 -9.32 8.40 10.06
N HIS A 154 -8.85 9.09 9.01
CA HIS A 154 -9.57 10.17 8.34
C HIS A 154 -9.72 9.91 6.84
N ASP A 155 -10.67 10.61 6.21
CA ASP A 155 -10.80 10.59 4.76
C ASP A 155 -9.78 11.51 4.09
N ASP A 156 -9.42 11.21 2.84
CA ASP A 156 -8.32 11.92 2.16
C ASP A 156 -8.58 13.39 1.93
N GLU A 157 -9.79 13.69 1.47
CA GLU A 157 -10.21 15.05 1.17
C GLU A 157 -10.20 15.87 2.46
N GLU A 158 -10.67 15.30 3.56
CA GLU A 158 -10.63 15.95 4.88
C GLU A 158 -9.18 16.22 5.34
N VAL A 159 -8.29 15.22 5.23
CA VAL A 159 -6.88 15.40 5.59
C VAL A 159 -6.25 16.50 4.75
N LEU A 160 -6.48 16.51 3.43
CA LEU A 160 -5.91 17.48 2.52
C LEU A 160 -6.43 18.89 2.83
N GLU A 161 -7.73 19.06 2.98
CA GLU A 161 -8.36 20.36 3.30
C GLU A 161 -7.75 20.95 4.57
N ARG A 162 -7.67 20.17 5.65
CA ARG A 162 -7.09 20.61 6.92
C ARG A 162 -5.61 20.96 6.80
N LEU A 163 -4.82 20.16 6.07
CA LEU A 163 -3.41 20.44 5.86
C LEU A 163 -3.20 21.75 5.09
N VAL A 164 -3.98 21.97 4.03
CA VAL A 164 -3.93 23.21 3.24
C VAL A 164 -4.32 24.40 4.11
N GLU A 165 -5.43 24.32 4.84
CA GLU A 165 -5.87 25.38 5.76
C GLU A 165 -4.79 25.74 6.77
N CYS A 166 -4.20 24.75 7.45
CA CYS A 166 -3.16 25.00 8.45
C CYS A 166 -1.90 25.63 7.83
N LEU A 167 -1.37 25.05 6.75
CA LEU A 167 -0.11 25.49 6.14
C LEU A 167 -0.22 26.82 5.39
N GLU A 168 -1.40 27.17 4.91
CA GLU A 168 -1.64 28.47 4.26
C GLU A 168 -2.05 29.56 5.26
N SER A 169 -2.69 29.21 6.38
CA SER A 169 -3.02 30.16 7.45
C SER A 169 -1.78 30.76 8.15
N GLU A 170 -0.65 30.04 8.16
CA GLU A 170 0.63 30.53 8.69
C GLU A 170 1.36 31.51 7.75
N LYS A 171 0.85 31.77 6.54
CA LYS A 171 1.40 32.75 5.59
C LYS A 171 0.76 34.15 5.68
N ARG A 172 -0.10 34.42 6.67
CA ARG A 172 -0.74 35.73 6.90
C ARG A 172 -0.31 36.39 8.21
#